data_AF-A0A7W8IT09-F1
#
_entry.id   AF-A0A7W8IT09-F1
#
_cell.length_a   1.000
_cell.length_b   1.000
_cell.length_c   1.000
_cell.angle_alpha   90.00
_cell.angle_beta   90.00
_cell.angle_gamma   90.00
#
_symmetry.space_group_name_H-M   'P 1'
#
loop_
_entity.id
_entity.type
_entity.pdbx_description
1 polymer ?
#
loop_
_entity_poly.entity_id
_entity_poly.type
_entity_poly.pdbx_seq_one_letter_code
_entity_poly.pdbx_strand_id
1 'polypeptide(L)' 'MYVGRDMTELSMIPKSEWKDSELAFFHHSLQQITPYLNAEGQTIHREIIEEIEARGGLEQIESPD' A
#
# COMPACT_ATOMS: atom_id res chain seq x y z
N MET A 1 -6.49 13.80 6.89
CA MET A 1 -7.37 12.63 6.78
C MET A 1 -7.19 12.08 5.38
N TYR A 2 -6.89 10.80 5.22
CA TYR A 2 -6.73 10.18 3.91
C TYR A 2 -8.04 10.26 3.12
N VAL A 3 -7.95 10.58 1.84
CA VAL A 3 -9.09 10.68 0.92
C VAL A 3 -8.81 9.74 -0.26
N GLY A 4 -9.38 8.54 -0.19
CA GLY A 4 -9.19 7.46 -1.16
C GLY A 4 -10.05 6.26 -0.79
N ARG A 5 -9.94 5.18 -1.57
CA ARG A 5 -10.63 3.92 -1.28
C ARG A 5 -10.11 3.31 0.02
N ASP A 6 -10.99 2.72 0.81
CA ASP A 6 -10.59 2.02 2.02
C ASP A 6 -10.05 0.60 1.74
N MET A 7 -9.50 -0.07 2.76
CA MET A 7 -8.96 -1.43 2.60
C MET A 7 -10.00 -2.47 2.21
N THR A 8 -11.27 -2.30 2.58
CA THR A 8 -12.35 -3.22 2.21
C THR A 8 -12.58 -3.13 0.71
N GLU A 9 -12.69 -1.91 0.18
CA GLU A 9 -12.85 -1.67 -1.26
C GLU A 9 -11.63 -2.19 -2.04
N LEU A 10 -10.43 -1.90 -1.54
CA LEU A 10 -9.19 -2.28 -2.20
C LEU A 10 -8.85 -3.77 -2.10
N SER A 11 -9.38 -4.49 -1.12
CA SER A 11 -9.12 -5.93 -0.93
C SER A 11 -9.56 -6.79 -2.13
N MET A 12 -10.57 -6.32 -2.87
CA MET A 12 -11.12 -7.00 -4.05
C MET A 12 -10.47 -6.54 -5.37
N ILE A 13 -9.47 -5.64 -5.29
CA ILE A 13 -8.87 -4.98 -6.45
C ILE A 13 -7.39 -5.38 -6.55
N PRO A 14 -6.90 -5.79 -7.74
CA PRO A 14 -5.47 -6.05 -7.94
C PRO A 14 -4.60 -4.85 -7.55
N LYS A 15 -3.44 -5.09 -6.93
CA LYS A 15 -2.54 -4.01 -6.44
C LYS A 15 -2.01 -3.13 -7.59
N SER A 16 -1.88 -3.70 -8.79
CA SER A 16 -1.59 -2.99 -10.02
C SER A 16 -2.60 -1.88 -10.37
N GLU A 17 -3.82 -1.95 -9.86
CA GLU A 17 -4.88 -0.94 -10.06
C GLU A 17 -5.05 0.00 -8.86
N TRP A 18 -4.20 -0.14 -7.84
CA TRP A 18 -4.14 0.81 -6.75
C TRP A 18 -3.44 2.07 -7.24
N LYS A 19 -3.88 3.23 -6.75
CA LYS A 19 -3.20 4.49 -7.02
C LYS A 19 -1.95 4.59 -6.15
N ASP A 20 -0.99 5.35 -6.62
CA ASP A 20 0.26 5.61 -5.92
C ASP A 20 0.04 6.17 -4.51
N SER A 21 -0.91 7.10 -4.36
CA SER A 21 -1.28 7.65 -3.06
C SER A 21 -1.89 6.61 -2.09
N GLU A 22 -2.57 5.59 -2.60
CA GLU A 22 -3.16 4.51 -1.80
C GLU A 22 -2.06 3.54 -1.35
N LEU A 23 -1.14 3.18 -2.26
CA LEU A 23 0.04 2.37 -1.95
C LEU A 23 0.91 3.04 -0.88
N ALA A 24 1.25 4.31 -1.05
CA ALA A 24 2.05 5.07 -0.08
C ALA A 24 1.35 5.15 1.28
N PHE A 25 0.04 5.46 1.29
CA PHE A 25 -0.73 5.59 2.52
C PHE A 25 -0.80 4.27 3.31
N PHE A 26 -1.14 3.16 2.66
CA PHE A 26 -1.26 1.88 3.35
C PHE A 26 0.09 1.25 3.66
N HIS A 27 1.13 1.48 2.85
CA HIS A 27 2.49 1.13 3.21
C HIS A 27 2.91 1.81 4.52
N HIS A 28 2.77 3.13 4.60
CA HIS A 28 3.11 3.90 5.80
C HIS A 28 2.29 3.44 7.02
N SER A 29 0.99 3.24 6.83
CA SER A 29 0.09 2.80 7.91
C SER A 29 0.47 1.42 8.46
N LEU A 30 0.73 0.46 7.58
CA LEU A 30 1.06 -0.92 7.96
C LEU A 30 2.49 -1.05 8.51
N GLN A 31 3.44 -0.25 8.02
CA GLN A 31 4.82 -0.23 8.50
C GLN A 31 4.92 0.08 10.00
N GLN A 32 4.09 1.00 10.52
CA GLN A 32 4.12 1.39 11.94
C GLN A 32 3.59 0.29 12.87
N ILE A 33 2.77 -0.63 12.35
CA ILE A 33 2.09 -1.66 13.13
C ILE A 33 2.50 -3.08 12.74
N THR A 34 3.52 -3.25 11.87
CA THR A 34 3.97 -4.56 11.37
C THR A 34 4.12 -5.64 12.44
N PRO A 35 4.69 -5.37 13.65
CA PRO A 35 4.81 -6.39 14.70
C PRO A 35 3.48 -6.94 15.21
N TYR A 36 2.39 -6.20 15.02
CA TYR A 36 1.05 -6.54 15.49
C TYR A 36 0.16 -7.12 14.38
N LEU A 37 0.63 -7.17 13.13
CA LEU A 37 -0.11 -7.74 12.02
C LEU A 37 -0.11 -9.26 12.13
N ASN A 38 -1.28 -9.85 11.86
CA ASN A 38 -1.40 -11.30 11.63
C ASN A 38 -0.80 -11.68 10.26
N ALA A 39 -0.81 -12.97 9.92
CA ALA A 39 -0.25 -13.48 8.67
C ALA A 39 -0.88 -12.86 7.41
N GLU A 40 -2.19 -12.58 7.45
CA GLU A 40 -2.90 -11.92 6.35
C GLU A 40 -2.45 -10.46 6.17
N GLY A 41 -2.40 -9.70 7.27
CA GLY A 41 -1.92 -8.32 7.25
C GLY A 41 -0.46 -8.20 6.80
N GLN A 42 0.41 -9.13 7.19
CA GLN A 42 1.79 -9.20 6.71
C GLN A 42 1.86 -9.52 5.21
N THR A 43 0.98 -10.40 4.72
CA THR A 43 0.91 -10.73 3.28
C THR A 43 0.47 -9.51 2.47
N ILE A 44 -0.56 -8.80 2.91
CA ILE A 44 -1.03 -7.56 2.27
C ILE A 44 0.08 -6.51 2.25
N HIS A 45 0.79 -6.33 3.38
CA HIS A 45 1.88 -5.37 3.46
C HIS A 45 3.02 -5.71 2.49
N ARG A 46 3.37 -6.98 2.36
CA ARG A 46 4.38 -7.44 1.39
C ARG A 46 3.94 -7.18 -0.05
N GLU A 47 2.71 -7.50 -0.42
CA GLU A 47 2.19 -7.25 -1.78
C GLU A 47 2.21 -5.76 -2.13
N ILE A 48 1.91 -4.89 -1.16
CA ILE A 48 2.03 -3.43 -1.34
C ILE A 48 3.48 -3.03 -1.61
N ILE A 49 4.44 -3.59 -0.87
CA ILE A 49 5.87 -3.31 -1.09
C ILE A 49 6.32 -3.79 -2.47
N GLU A 50 5.94 -5.01 -2.87
CA GLU A 50 6.28 -5.57 -4.18
C GLU A 50 5.74 -4.71 -5.33
N GLU A 51 4.50 -4.21 -5.20
CA GLU A 51 3.91 -3.31 -6.19
C GLU A 51 4.64 -1.96 -6.24
N ILE A 52 5.00 -1.40 -5.07
CA ILE A 52 5.78 -0.16 -4.98
C ILE A 52 7.15 -0.32 -5.66
N GLU A 53 7.84 -1.43 -5.40
CA GLU A 53 9.13 -1.75 -6.04
C GLU A 53 8.97 -1.91 -7.55
N ALA A 54 7.90 -2.57 -8.00
CA ALA A 54 7.60 -2.73 -9.43
C ALA A 54 7.37 -1.38 -10.14
N ARG A 55 6.88 -0.36 -9.43
CA ARG A 55 6.68 1.01 -9.95
C ARG A 55 7.92 1.91 -9.87
N GLY A 56 9.05 1.40 -9.39
CA GLY A 56 10.29 2.16 -9.26
C GLY A 56 10.56 2.73 -7.87
N GLY A 57 9.82 2.27 -6.85
CA GLY A 57 10.05 2.59 -5.45
C GLY A 57 9.24 3.79 -4.92
N LEU A 58 9.29 4.00 -3.61
CA LEU A 58 8.52 5.04 -2.91
C LEU A 58 8.80 6.45 -3.44
N GLU A 59 10.05 6.76 -3.78
CA GLU A 59 10.44 8.10 -4.27
C GLU A 59 9.68 8.50 -5.56
N GLN A 60 9.35 7.52 -6.42
CA GLN A 60 8.60 7.76 -7.66
C GLN A 60 7.11 7.94 -7.41
N ILE A 61 6.58 7.29 -6.37
CA ILE A 61 5.16 7.28 -6.00
C ILE A 61 4.80 8.52 -5.17
N GLU A 62 5.74 9.02 -4.36
CA GLU A 62 5.57 10.21 -3.51
C GLU A 62 5.97 11.53 -4.20
N SER A 63 6.49 11.48 -5.42
CA SER A 63 6.80 12.66 -6.23
C SER A 63 5.68 12.92 -7.24
N PRO A 64 4.62 13.68 -6.88
CA PRO A 64 3.66 14.15 -7.86
C PRO A 64 4.31 15.28 -8.66
N ASP A 65 4.34 15.16 -9.98
CA ASP A 65 4.41 16.34 -10.87
C ASP A 65 3.20 17.27 -10.65
#